data_AF-A0A2G8LMK6-F1
#
_entry.id   AF-A0A2G8LMK6-F1
#
_cell.length_a   1.000
_cell.length_b   1.000
_cell.length_c   1.000
_cell.angle_alpha   90.00
_cell.angle_beta   90.00
_cell.angle_gamma   90.00
#
_symmetry.space_group_name_H-M   'P 1'
#
loop_
_entity.id
_entity.type
_entity.pdbx_description
1 polymer ?
#
loop_
_entity_poly.entity_id
_entity_poly.type
_entity_poly.pdbx_seq_one_letter_code
_entity_poly.pdbx_strand_id
1 'polypeptide(L)'
;MHPPSSPPNLPLSQAVCNVGQDVTGHDSQTAFLRHRLLFTGFIHGDYNDVNILVDQTVTDRGSEVHMSGFIDFDDAYYGCTVFDIGIAVMYALQSKTVSRDRAVASFLKGYGRVRRLNQLEKSCLYYCTAARFAQSLVFGLVNYASSKDEYVLGTQVRGWEALQEMWDRGQTVTYQKWEFL
;
A
#
# COMPACT_ATOMS: atom_id res chain seq x y z
N MET A 1 7.63 -30.45 -10.21
CA MET A 1 7.22 -29.03 -10.24
C MET A 1 8.07 -28.34 -11.27
N HIS A 2 7.47 -27.83 -12.35
CA HIS A 2 8.19 -27.01 -13.31
C HIS A 2 8.51 -25.65 -12.67
N PRO A 3 9.67 -25.04 -12.97
CA PRO A 3 9.93 -23.67 -12.54
C PRO A 3 8.84 -22.75 -13.10
N PRO A 4 8.42 -21.71 -12.37
CA PRO A 4 7.55 -20.70 -12.95
C PRO A 4 8.26 -20.15 -14.19
N SER A 5 7.55 -20.16 -15.31
CA SER A 5 7.95 -19.52 -16.56
C SER A 5 8.55 -18.14 -16.25
N SER A 6 9.70 -17.84 -16.84
CA SER A 6 10.36 -16.53 -16.78
C SER A 6 9.31 -15.41 -16.85
N PRO A 7 9.42 -14.35 -16.02
CA PRO A 7 8.46 -13.26 -16.06
C PRO A 7 8.40 -12.77 -17.50
N PRO A 8 7.20 -12.63 -18.10
CA PRO A 8 7.09 -12.23 -19.49
C PRO A 8 7.82 -10.89 -19.62
N ASN A 9 8.54 -10.70 -20.74
CA ASN A 9 9.01 -9.39 -21.18
C ASN A 9 7.78 -8.48 -21.36
N LEU A 10 7.30 -7.88 -20.28
CA LEU A 10 6.10 -7.03 -20.21
C LEU A 10 6.56 -5.57 -20.09
N PRO A 11 5.73 -4.60 -20.51
CA PRO A 11 6.00 -3.15 -20.53
C PRO A 11 6.03 -2.54 -19.11
N LEU A 12 6.76 -3.18 -18.20
CA LEU A 12 6.78 -2.96 -16.74
C LEU A 12 7.68 -1.78 -16.34
N SER A 13 8.72 -1.50 -17.13
CA SER A 13 9.51 -0.26 -17.00
C SER A 13 8.65 0.97 -17.29
N GLN A 14 7.72 0.87 -18.24
CA GLN A 14 6.86 1.99 -18.62
C GLN A 14 5.87 2.34 -17.50
N ALA A 15 5.29 1.37 -16.78
CA ALA A 15 4.36 1.64 -15.69
C ALA A 15 5.05 2.39 -14.52
N VAL A 16 6.23 1.93 -14.07
CA VAL A 16 7.01 2.64 -13.04
C VAL A 16 7.51 3.98 -13.56
N CYS A 17 7.99 4.06 -14.81
CA CYS A 17 8.40 5.31 -15.42
C CYS A 17 7.24 6.30 -15.53
N ASN A 18 6.04 5.87 -15.90
CA ASN A 18 4.85 6.71 -16.01
C ASN A 18 4.43 7.22 -14.62
N VAL A 19 4.38 6.34 -13.61
CA VAL A 19 4.13 6.74 -12.21
C VAL A 19 5.19 7.75 -11.75
N GLY A 20 6.47 7.48 -12.02
CA GLY A 20 7.56 8.38 -11.66
C GLY A 20 7.49 9.73 -12.37
N GLN A 21 7.16 9.76 -13.65
CA GLN A 21 7.04 10.99 -14.45
C GLN A 21 5.81 11.82 -14.05
N ASP A 22 4.68 11.19 -13.77
CA ASP A 22 3.45 11.89 -13.35
C ASP A 22 3.55 12.41 -11.90
N VAL A 23 4.15 11.64 -10.99
CA VAL A 23 4.39 12.07 -9.60
C VAL A 23 5.37 13.24 -9.54
N THR A 24 6.36 13.29 -10.45
CA THR A 24 7.34 14.38 -10.50
C THR A 24 6.91 15.56 -11.38
N GLY A 25 5.99 15.35 -12.33
CA GLY A 25 5.45 16.36 -13.24
C GLY A 25 4.40 17.28 -12.62
N HIS A 26 3.75 16.86 -11.53
CA HIS A 26 2.92 17.75 -10.71
C HIS A 26 3.79 18.63 -9.79
N ASP A 27 4.27 19.73 -10.38
CA ASP A 27 4.78 20.95 -9.75
C ASP A 27 5.54 20.76 -8.42
N SER A 28 6.78 20.27 -8.54
CA SER A 28 7.69 19.95 -7.44
C SER A 28 7.98 21.11 -6.48
N GLN A 29 7.74 22.37 -6.87
CA GLN A 29 7.90 23.54 -6.01
C GLN A 29 6.69 23.81 -5.08
N THR A 30 5.47 23.39 -5.44
CA THR A 30 4.28 23.51 -4.56
C THR A 30 4.11 22.32 -3.61
N ALA A 31 4.67 21.15 -3.94
CA ALA A 31 4.65 19.95 -3.09
C ALA A 31 5.41 20.14 -1.76
N PHE A 32 6.53 20.87 -1.77
CA PHE A 32 7.40 21.05 -0.60
C PHE A 32 6.76 21.91 0.50
N LEU A 33 5.91 22.88 0.15
CA LEU A 33 5.19 23.74 1.10
C LEU A 33 3.94 23.07 1.70
N ARG A 34 3.42 22.02 1.07
CA ARG A 34 2.21 21.29 1.52
C ARG A 34 2.49 20.25 2.61
N HIS A 35 3.73 19.79 2.80
CA HIS A 35 4.07 18.85 3.86
C HIS A 35 3.71 19.38 5.26
N ARG A 36 3.75 20.71 5.49
CA ARG A 36 3.38 21.33 6.78
C ARG A 36 1.87 21.27 7.09
N LEU A 37 1.05 20.93 6.09
CA LEU A 37 -0.40 20.80 6.23
C LEU A 37 -0.84 19.33 6.35
N LEU A 38 0.09 18.38 6.17
CA LEU A 38 -0.15 16.97 6.43
C LEU A 38 -0.02 16.71 7.94
N PHE A 39 -0.89 15.86 8.46
CA PHE A 39 -0.78 15.42 9.83
C PHE A 39 0.50 14.59 10.00
N THR A 40 1.28 14.92 11.03
CA THR A 40 2.53 14.21 11.34
C THR A 40 2.41 13.50 12.69
N GLY A 41 3.14 12.40 12.82
CA GLY A 41 3.18 11.58 14.01
C GLY A 41 4.20 10.47 13.87
N PHE A 42 4.29 9.60 14.86
CA PHE A 42 5.04 8.35 14.71
C PHE A 42 4.31 7.45 13.71
N ILE A 43 5.06 7.01 12.71
CA ILE A 43 4.65 6.04 11.72
C ILE A 43 5.50 4.78 11.86
N HIS A 44 4.89 3.64 11.60
CA HIS A 44 5.52 2.32 11.69
C HIS A 44 6.55 2.11 10.58
N GLY A 45 6.33 2.67 9.39
CA GLY A 45 7.27 2.57 8.27
C GLY A 45 7.17 1.26 7.46
N ASP A 46 6.63 0.19 8.06
CA ASP A 46 6.36 -1.09 7.39
C ASP A 46 5.04 -1.73 7.86
N TYR A 47 3.97 -0.92 7.89
CA TYR A 47 2.65 -1.39 8.32
C TYR A 47 2.01 -2.34 7.29
N ASN A 48 2.26 -3.64 7.42
CA ASN A 48 1.76 -4.69 6.52
C ASN A 48 1.04 -5.81 7.30
N ASP A 49 0.44 -6.77 6.58
CA ASP A 49 -0.35 -7.85 7.18
C ASP A 49 0.46 -8.87 7.98
N VAL A 50 1.76 -9.01 7.71
CA VAL A 50 2.63 -9.92 8.49
C VAL A 50 3.10 -9.29 9.81
N ASN A 51 3.00 -7.96 9.94
CA ASN A 51 3.38 -7.20 11.14
C ASN A 51 2.19 -6.96 12.10
N ILE A 52 1.04 -7.58 11.86
CA ILE A 52 -0.16 -7.49 12.70
C ILE A 52 -0.36 -8.80 13.46
N LEU A 53 -0.37 -8.72 14.78
CA LEU A 53 -0.75 -9.84 15.63
C LEU A 53 -2.27 -9.91 15.74
N VAL A 54 -2.80 -11.11 15.57
CA VAL A 54 -4.23 -11.40 15.73
C VAL A 54 -4.41 -12.50 16.76
N ASP A 55 -5.40 -12.32 17.62
CA ASP A 55 -5.91 -13.37 18.51
C ASP A 55 -7.22 -13.92 17.92
N GLN A 56 -7.37 -15.23 18.00
CA GLN A 56 -8.54 -15.94 17.50
C GLN A 56 -9.24 -16.62 18.66
N THR A 57 -10.41 -16.10 19.02
CA THR A 57 -11.22 -16.64 20.11
C THR A 57 -12.39 -17.43 19.53
N VAL A 58 -12.56 -18.67 19.96
CA VAL A 58 -13.72 -19.49 19.57
C VAL A 58 -14.85 -19.21 20.57
N THR A 59 -15.98 -18.72 20.07
CA THR A 59 -17.19 -18.45 20.85
C THR A 59 -18.33 -19.37 20.39
N ASP A 60 -19.41 -19.44 21.17
CA ASP A 60 -20.63 -20.16 20.78
C ASP A 60 -21.28 -19.63 19.48
N ARG A 61 -20.93 -18.39 19.06
CA ARG A 61 -21.40 -17.75 17.83
C ARG A 61 -20.43 -17.91 16.65
N GLY A 62 -19.33 -18.65 16.83
CA GLY A 62 -18.29 -18.84 15.84
C GLY A 62 -16.94 -18.28 16.29
N SER A 63 -15.98 -18.27 15.37
CA SER A 63 -14.66 -17.70 15.63
C SER A 63 -14.68 -16.18 15.48
N GLU A 64 -14.24 -15.48 16.52
CA GLU A 64 -13.94 -14.06 16.46
C GLU A 64 -12.42 -13.87 16.29
N VAL A 65 -12.03 -12.88 15.49
CA VAL A 65 -10.63 -12.50 15.29
C VAL A 65 -10.48 -11.05 15.72
N HIS A 66 -9.55 -10.81 16.64
CA HIS A 66 -9.27 -9.48 17.19
C HIS A 66 -7.80 -9.15 16.98
N MET A 67 -7.48 -7.92 16.58
CA MET A 67 -6.08 -7.48 16.51
C MET A 67 -5.55 -7.31 17.93
N SER A 68 -4.46 -8.00 18.26
CA SER A 68 -3.85 -8.02 19.60
C SER A 68 -2.61 -7.13 19.70
N GLY A 69 -1.99 -6.75 18.58
CA GLY A 69 -0.87 -5.82 18.57
C GLY A 69 -0.19 -5.66 17.22
N PHE A 70 0.87 -4.85 17.23
CA PHE A 70 1.77 -4.62 16.10
C PHE A 70 3.20 -4.96 16.53
N ILE A 71 4.03 -5.38 15.59
CA ILE A 71 5.44 -5.74 15.81
C ILE A 71 6.31 -5.14 14.71
N ASP A 72 7.63 -5.27 14.84
CA ASP A 72 8.61 -4.86 13.82
C ASP A 72 8.67 -3.34 13.56
N PHE A 73 9.05 -2.59 14.60
CA PHE A 73 9.17 -1.13 14.56
C PHE A 73 10.55 -0.65 14.10
N ASP A 74 11.35 -1.48 13.44
CA ASP A 74 12.72 -1.13 13.05
C ASP A 74 12.75 0.00 12.00
N ASP A 75 11.69 0.13 11.20
CA ASP A 75 11.49 1.22 10.25
C ASP A 75 10.65 2.39 10.82
N ALA A 76 10.35 2.40 12.11
CA ALA A 76 9.49 3.42 12.70
C ALA A 76 10.20 4.77 12.81
N TYR A 77 9.53 5.84 12.39
CA TYR A 77 10.05 7.20 12.49
C TYR A 77 8.94 8.25 12.61
N TYR A 78 9.30 9.49 12.94
CA TYR A 78 8.35 10.60 12.97
C TYR A 78 8.17 11.19 11.57
N GLY A 79 6.97 11.11 11.00
CA GLY A 79 6.70 11.49 9.62
C GLY A 79 5.23 11.79 9.34
N CYS A 80 4.86 11.91 8.06
CA CYS A 80 3.47 12.11 7.66
C CYS A 80 2.67 10.82 7.80
N THR A 81 1.57 10.84 8.55
CA THR A 81 0.78 9.62 8.82
C THR A 81 0.12 9.03 7.58
N VAL A 82 -0.04 9.82 6.51
CA VAL A 82 -0.56 9.33 5.22
C VAL A 82 0.34 8.27 4.59
N PHE A 83 1.62 8.22 4.95
CA PHE A 83 2.55 7.21 4.43
C PHE A 83 2.22 5.82 4.95
N ASP A 84 1.99 5.63 6.25
CA ASP A 84 1.53 4.35 6.82
C ASP A 84 0.19 3.91 6.22
N ILE A 85 -0.72 4.86 6.00
CA ILE A 85 -2.02 4.56 5.37
C ILE A 85 -1.80 4.10 3.92
N GLY A 86 -0.88 4.74 3.18
CA GLY A 86 -0.50 4.31 1.83
C GLY A 86 0.11 2.91 1.80
N ILE A 87 0.94 2.57 2.79
CA ILE A 87 1.50 1.21 2.95
C ILE A 87 0.37 0.21 3.20
N ALA A 88 -0.51 0.48 4.17
CA ALA A 88 -1.64 -0.38 4.50
C ALA A 88 -2.58 -0.60 3.29
N VAL A 89 -2.89 0.45 2.55
CA VAL A 89 -3.73 0.39 1.34
C VAL A 89 -3.05 -0.46 0.26
N MET A 90 -1.74 -0.28 0.05
CA MET A 90 -0.96 -1.09 -0.90
C MET A 90 -1.08 -2.59 -0.58
N TYR A 91 -0.88 -2.99 0.68
CA TYR A 91 -1.04 -4.39 1.08
C TYR A 91 -2.49 -4.88 1.02
N ALA A 92 -3.47 -4.03 1.36
CA ALA A 92 -4.88 -4.37 1.19
C ALA A 92 -5.25 -4.64 -0.28
N LEU A 93 -4.69 -3.88 -1.22
CA LEU A 93 -4.83 -4.12 -2.67
C LEU A 93 -4.19 -5.44 -3.13
N GLN A 94 -3.32 -6.04 -2.31
CA GLN A 94 -2.74 -7.36 -2.55
C GLN A 94 -3.55 -8.50 -1.90
N SER A 95 -4.67 -8.20 -1.24
CA SER A 95 -5.51 -9.19 -0.56
C SER A 95 -5.81 -10.41 -1.45
N LYS A 96 -5.71 -11.59 -0.83
CA LYS A 96 -5.94 -12.90 -1.46
C LYS A 96 -7.34 -13.45 -1.18
N THR A 97 -8.03 -12.91 -0.17
CA THR A 97 -9.26 -13.48 0.40
C THR A 97 -10.52 -12.70 0.03
N VAL A 98 -10.38 -11.40 -0.26
CA VAL A 98 -11.48 -10.52 -0.65
C VAL A 98 -11.09 -9.69 -1.87
N SER A 99 -12.05 -9.05 -2.53
CA SER A 99 -11.73 -8.13 -3.64
C SER A 99 -10.84 -6.98 -3.14
N ARG A 100 -9.91 -6.55 -4.00
CA ARG A 100 -8.93 -5.47 -3.73
C ARG A 100 -9.63 -4.23 -3.18
N ASP A 101 -10.66 -3.77 -3.88
CA ASP A 101 -11.43 -2.58 -3.50
C ASP A 101 -12.15 -2.75 -2.15
N ARG A 102 -12.73 -3.93 -1.87
CA ARG A 102 -13.41 -4.19 -0.59
C ARG A 102 -12.42 -4.23 0.58
N ALA A 103 -11.22 -4.77 0.37
CA ALA A 103 -10.16 -4.79 1.37
C ALA A 103 -9.80 -3.35 1.78
N VAL A 104 -9.55 -2.49 0.77
CA VAL A 104 -9.21 -1.09 0.98
C VAL A 104 -10.35 -0.33 1.65
N ALA A 105 -11.59 -0.48 1.15
CA ALA A 105 -12.76 0.18 1.73
C ALA A 105 -12.95 -0.19 3.22
N SER A 106 -12.77 -1.48 3.55
CA SER A 106 -12.88 -1.97 4.93
C SER A 106 -11.80 -1.37 5.84
N PHE A 107 -10.55 -1.33 5.36
CA PHE A 107 -9.45 -0.70 6.08
C PHE A 107 -9.69 0.80 6.32
N LEU A 108 -9.99 1.56 5.26
CA LEU A 108 -10.19 3.02 5.34
C LEU A 108 -11.39 3.37 6.23
N LYS A 109 -12.47 2.59 6.16
CA LYS A 109 -13.63 2.74 7.04
C LYS A 109 -13.27 2.47 8.51
N GLY A 110 -12.45 1.46 8.77
CA GLY A 110 -11.93 1.16 10.11
C GLY A 110 -11.07 2.29 10.65
N TYR A 111 -10.07 2.73 9.88
CA TYR A 111 -9.17 3.84 10.22
C TYR A 111 -9.95 5.14 10.50
N GLY A 112 -10.92 5.44 9.61
CA GLY A 112 -11.76 6.64 9.67
C GLY A 112 -12.65 6.75 10.91
N ARG A 113 -12.85 5.66 11.68
CA ARG A 113 -13.57 5.69 12.96
C ARG A 113 -12.76 6.37 14.07
N VAL A 114 -11.44 6.30 14.01
CA VAL A 114 -10.53 6.91 14.99
C VAL A 114 -10.07 8.28 14.49
N ARG A 115 -9.66 8.36 13.22
CA ARG A 115 -9.19 9.62 12.62
C ARG A 115 -9.61 9.75 11.17
N ARG A 116 -10.27 10.86 10.83
CA ARG A 116 -10.61 11.21 9.45
C ARG A 116 -9.43 11.88 8.77
N LEU A 117 -9.17 11.48 7.52
CA LEU A 117 -8.19 12.14 6.65
C LEU A 117 -8.76 13.48 6.18
N ASN A 118 -7.93 14.52 6.25
CA ASN A 118 -8.26 15.81 5.67
C ASN A 118 -8.14 15.78 4.13
N GLN A 119 -8.62 16.82 3.44
CA GLN A 119 -8.65 16.82 1.97
C GLN A 119 -7.26 16.72 1.33
N LEU A 120 -6.24 17.28 1.97
CA LEU A 120 -4.88 17.18 1.47
C LEU A 120 -4.35 15.75 1.60
N GLU A 121 -4.52 15.12 2.76
CA GLU A 121 -4.16 13.70 2.97
C GLU A 121 -4.89 12.79 1.99
N LYS A 122 -6.20 13.03 1.77
CA LYS A 122 -6.97 12.32 0.75
C LYS A 122 -6.38 12.54 -0.64
N SER A 123 -6.00 13.77 -1.01
CA SER A 123 -5.42 14.03 -2.33
C SER A 123 -4.06 13.34 -2.54
N CYS A 124 -3.30 13.10 -1.46
CA CYS A 124 -2.00 12.45 -1.51
C CYS A 124 -2.07 10.92 -1.50
N LEU A 125 -3.07 10.32 -0.83
CA LEU A 125 -3.11 8.88 -0.55
C LEU A 125 -2.94 7.99 -1.80
N TYR A 126 -3.57 8.35 -2.92
CA TYR A 126 -3.44 7.65 -4.21
C TYR A 126 -1.99 7.58 -4.68
N TYR A 127 -1.30 8.72 -4.68
CA TYR A 127 0.09 8.82 -5.09
C TYR A 127 1.04 8.16 -4.08
N CYS A 128 0.76 8.28 -2.77
CA CYS A 128 1.52 7.57 -1.74
C CYS A 128 1.41 6.05 -1.90
N THR A 129 0.22 5.55 -2.23
CA THR A 129 -0.01 4.12 -2.50
C THR A 129 0.77 3.66 -3.73
N ALA A 130 0.72 4.42 -4.83
CA ALA A 130 1.45 4.11 -6.06
C ALA A 130 2.98 4.16 -5.85
N ALA A 131 3.47 5.18 -5.16
CA ALA A 131 4.89 5.30 -4.80
C ALA A 131 5.35 4.12 -3.93
N ARG A 132 4.50 3.66 -3.00
CA ARG A 132 4.83 2.51 -2.17
C ARG A 132 4.84 1.19 -2.95
N PHE A 133 3.92 0.99 -3.89
CA PHE A 133 4.02 -0.12 -4.83
C PHE A 133 5.34 -0.08 -5.60
N ALA A 134 5.70 1.07 -6.17
CA ALA A 134 6.94 1.22 -6.92
C ALA A 134 8.16 0.87 -6.06
N GLN A 135 8.24 1.34 -4.81
CA GLN A 135 9.30 0.95 -3.89
C GLN A 135 9.33 -0.56 -3.63
N SER A 136 8.20 -1.15 -3.21
CA SER A 136 8.16 -2.58 -2.84
C SER A 136 8.49 -3.48 -4.04
N LEU A 137 7.98 -3.13 -5.23
CA LEU A 137 8.23 -3.89 -6.44
C LEU A 137 9.68 -3.76 -6.92
N VAL A 138 10.29 -2.57 -6.87
CA VAL A 138 11.69 -2.40 -7.24
C VAL A 138 12.62 -3.05 -6.22
N PHE A 139 12.41 -2.82 -4.92
CA PHE A 139 13.24 -3.39 -3.86
C PHE A 139 13.15 -4.91 -3.82
N GLY A 140 11.98 -5.51 -4.03
CA GLY A 140 11.85 -6.97 -4.11
C GLY A 140 12.73 -7.57 -5.21
N LEU A 141 12.76 -6.97 -6.41
CA LEU A 141 13.62 -7.44 -7.50
C LEU A 141 15.11 -7.23 -7.23
N VAL A 142 15.48 -6.07 -6.67
CA VAL A 142 16.88 -5.76 -6.31
C VAL A 142 17.39 -6.71 -5.24
N ASN A 143 16.61 -6.93 -4.17
CA ASN A 143 16.98 -7.84 -3.09
C ASN A 143 17.03 -9.29 -3.55
N TYR A 144 16.13 -9.70 -4.45
CA TYR A 144 16.18 -11.04 -5.04
C TYR A 144 17.43 -11.24 -5.90
N ALA A 145 17.86 -10.20 -6.64
CA ALA A 145 19.05 -10.28 -7.47
C ALA A 145 20.30 -10.65 -6.66
N SER A 146 20.42 -10.14 -5.43
CA SER A 146 21.54 -10.41 -4.51
C SER A 146 21.33 -11.66 -3.63
N SER A 147 20.18 -11.78 -2.96
CA SER A 147 19.93 -12.85 -1.97
C SER A 147 19.51 -14.18 -2.59
N LYS A 148 18.85 -14.16 -3.76
CA LYS A 148 18.10 -15.29 -4.34
C LYS A 148 16.98 -15.85 -3.45
N ASP A 149 16.53 -15.07 -2.45
CA ASP A 149 15.44 -15.47 -1.57
C ASP A 149 14.08 -15.16 -2.22
N GLU A 150 13.28 -16.18 -2.51
CA GLU A 150 11.95 -16.02 -3.10
C GLU A 150 10.96 -15.27 -2.19
N TYR A 151 11.21 -15.24 -0.87
CA TYR A 151 10.36 -14.52 0.07
C TYR A 151 10.21 -13.04 -0.30
N VAL A 152 11.30 -12.40 -0.76
CA VAL A 152 11.30 -10.97 -1.14
C VAL A 152 10.49 -10.68 -2.41
N LEU A 153 10.05 -11.72 -3.12
CA LEU A 153 9.20 -11.61 -4.31
C LEU A 153 7.69 -11.64 -3.97
N GLY A 154 7.30 -11.71 -2.70
CA GLY A 154 5.89 -11.78 -2.28
C GLY A 154 5.00 -10.73 -2.94
N THR A 155 5.45 -9.47 -2.99
CA THR A 155 4.72 -8.37 -3.63
C THR A 155 4.66 -8.49 -5.16
N GLN A 156 5.63 -9.15 -5.80
CA GLN A 156 5.66 -9.29 -7.26
C GLN A 156 4.47 -10.08 -7.81
N VAL A 157 3.95 -11.02 -7.02
CA VAL A 157 2.92 -11.98 -7.44
C VAL A 157 1.64 -11.27 -7.90
N ARG A 158 1.25 -10.18 -7.21
CA ARG A 158 0.00 -9.45 -7.48
C ARG A 158 0.18 -7.94 -7.60
N GLY A 159 1.30 -7.41 -7.14
CA GLY A 159 1.51 -5.97 -7.00
C GLY A 159 1.56 -5.22 -8.33
N TRP A 160 2.14 -5.80 -9.38
CA TRP A 160 2.16 -5.18 -10.72
C TRP A 160 0.75 -4.99 -11.28
N GLU A 161 -0.05 -6.05 -11.26
CA GLU A 161 -1.43 -6.02 -11.74
C GLU A 161 -2.27 -5.04 -10.90
N ALA A 162 -2.14 -5.08 -9.57
CA ALA A 162 -2.87 -4.18 -8.67
C ALA A 162 -2.51 -2.71 -8.90
N LEU A 163 -1.21 -2.41 -9.05
CA LEU A 163 -0.73 -1.05 -9.37
C LEU A 163 -1.28 -0.58 -10.71
N GLN A 164 -1.14 -1.38 -11.76
CA GLN A 164 -1.61 -1.02 -13.11
C GLN A 164 -3.12 -0.79 -13.12
N GLU A 165 -3.89 -1.70 -12.53
CA GLU A 165 -5.35 -1.59 -12.46
C GLU A 165 -5.79 -0.33 -11.68
N MET A 166 -5.11 0.00 -10.58
CA MET A 166 -5.35 1.25 -9.84
C MET A 166 -4.98 2.48 -10.68
N TRP A 167 -3.81 2.45 -11.32
CA TRP A 167 -3.25 3.58 -12.05
C TRP A 167 -4.07 3.94 -13.29
N ASP A 168 -4.41 2.94 -14.10
CA ASP A 168 -5.15 3.11 -15.35
C ASP A 168 -6.57 3.66 -15.11
N ARG A 169 -7.16 3.37 -13.94
CA ARG A 169 -8.48 3.90 -13.57
C ARG A 169 -8.44 5.34 -13.08
N GLY A 170 -7.29 5.83 -12.65
CA GLY A 170 -7.12 7.17 -12.10
C GLY A 170 -7.71 7.36 -10.69
N GLN A 171 -7.36 8.48 -10.06
CA GLN A 171 -7.68 8.76 -8.66
C GLN A 171 -9.19 8.79 -8.38
N THR A 172 -9.97 9.53 -9.18
CA THR A 172 -11.40 9.75 -8.91
C THR A 172 -12.19 8.44 -8.91
N VAL A 173 -12.01 7.61 -9.94
CA VAL A 173 -12.71 6.32 -10.06
C VAL A 173 -12.26 5.36 -8.96
N THR A 174 -10.96 5.36 -8.65
CA THR A 174 -10.40 4.56 -7.56
C THR A 174 -11.06 4.89 -6.22
N TYR A 175 -11.17 6.18 -5.89
CA TYR A 175 -11.77 6.58 -4.62
C TYR A 175 -13.28 6.33 -4.54
N GLN A 176 -14.00 6.39 -5.66
CA GLN A 176 -15.41 5.98 -5.71
C GLN A 176 -15.55 4.49 -5.36
N LYS A 177 -14.71 3.64 -5.93
CA LYS A 177 -14.72 2.20 -5.62
C LYS A 177 -14.35 1.88 -4.18
N TRP A 178 -13.47 2.68 -3.58
CA TRP A 178 -13.09 2.54 -2.18
C TRP A 178 -14.09 3.14 -1.19
N GLU A 179 -15.22 3.68 -1.69
CA GLU A 179 -16.21 4.39 -0.87
C GLU A 179 -15.58 5.54 -0.06
N PHE A 180 -14.56 6.19 -0.63
CA PHE A 180 -13.69 7.14 0.08
C PHE A 180 -14.05 8.62 -0.16
N LEU A 181 -14.89 8.87 -1.17
CA LEU A 181 -15.50 10.16 -1.49
C LEU A 181 -16.85 10.33 -0.80
#